data_AF-A0A534BQ90-F1
#
_entry.id   AF-A0A534BQ90-F1
#
_cell.length_a   1.000
_cell.length_b   1.000
_cell.length_c   1.000
_cell.angle_alpha   90.00
_cell.angle_beta   90.00
_cell.angle_gamma   90.00
#
_symmetry.space_group_name_H-M   'P 1'
#
loop_
_entity.id
_entity.type
_entity.pdbx_description
1 polymer ?
#
loop_
_entity_poly.entity_id
_entity_poly.type
_entity_poly.pdbx_seq_one_letter_code
_entity_poly.pdbx_strand_id
1 'polypeptide(L)' 'MSDLTPRQTQILRLIQRFISDTGMPPTRAEIAHELGFRSANAAEEHLRALAR' A
#
# COMPACT_ATOMS: atom_id res chain seq x y z
N MET A 1 9.61 -10.50 14.29
CA MET A 1 9.00 -9.24 13.81
C MET A 1 9.46 -9.11 12.38
N SER A 2 8.65 -9.62 11.46
CA SER A 2 9.06 -9.99 10.11
C SER A 2 9.50 -8.77 9.32
N ASP A 3 10.71 -8.81 8.73
CA ASP A 3 11.17 -7.78 7.81
C ASP A 3 10.17 -7.67 6.65
N LEU A 4 9.62 -6.47 6.46
CA LEU A 4 8.74 -6.19 5.34
C LEU A 4 9.49 -6.42 4.04
N THR A 5 8.87 -7.12 3.09
CA THR A 5 9.42 -7.20 1.73
C THR A 5 9.57 -5.79 1.15
N PRO A 6 10.45 -5.58 0.15
CA PRO A 6 10.60 -4.27 -0.49
C PRO A 6 9.27 -3.68 -0.98
N ARG A 7 8.38 -4.53 -1.52
CA ARG A 7 7.06 -4.11 -1.97
C ARG A 7 6.14 -3.69 -0.82
N GLN A 8 6.14 -4.45 0.27
CA GLN A 8 5.37 -4.10 1.48
C GLN A 8 5.86 -2.78 2.08
N THR A 9 7.18 -2.55 2.11
CA THR A 9 7.77 -1.27 2.53
C THR A 9 7.32 -0.11 1.64
N GLN A 10 7.27 -0.30 0.32
CA GLN A 10 6.76 0.72 -0.61
C GLN A 10 5.31 1.08 -0.32
N ILE A 11 4.45 0.07 -0.11
CA ILE A 11 3.03 0.29 0.23
C ILE A 11 2.91 1.06 1.54
N LEU A 12 3.67 0.67 2.57
CA LEU A 12 3.63 1.35 3.86
C LEU A 12 4.06 2.82 3.74
N ARG A 13 5.13 3.11 2.99
CA ARG A 13 5.57 4.49 2.73
C ARG A 13 4.53 5.29 1.95
N LEU A 14 3.87 4.68 0.97
CA LEU A 14 2.80 5.32 0.21
C LEU A 14 1.63 5.70 1.13
N ILE A 15 1.20 4.79 2.00
CA ILE A 15 0.12 5.05 2.97
C ILE A 15 0.49 6.20 3.89
N GLN A 16 1.70 6.17 4.48
CA GLN A 16 2.17 7.24 5.37
C GLN A 16 2.18 8.60 4.66
N ARG A 17 2.71 8.64 3.43
CA ARG A 17 2.74 9.86 2.61
C ARG A 17 1.33 10.39 2.35
N PHE A 18 0.40 9.54 1.92
CA PHE A 18 -0.98 9.96 1.65
C PHE A 18 -1.67 10.54 2.89
N ILE A 19 -1.45 9.92 4.06
CA ILE A 19 -1.99 10.43 5.32
C ILE A 19 -1.37 11.80 5.64
N SER A 20 -0.07 11.96 5.47
CA SER A 20 0.61 13.25 5.69
C SER A 20 0.14 14.34 4.73
N ASP A 21 -0.07 14.00 3.46
CA ASP A 21 -0.38 14.98 2.40
C ASP A 21 -1.88 15.34 2.35
N THR A 22 -2.78 14.37 2.62
CA THR A 22 -4.23 14.52 2.42
C THR A 22 -5.07 14.39 3.69
N GLY A 23 -4.48 13.91 4.78
CA GLY A 23 -5.19 13.58 6.02
C GLY A 23 -5.93 12.25 6.00
N MET A 24 -5.91 11.51 4.88
CA MET A 24 -6.57 10.21 4.73
C MET A 24 -5.66 9.16 4.08
N PRO A 25 -5.84 7.86 4.38
CA PRO A 25 -5.11 6.79 3.69
C PRO A 25 -5.58 6.65 2.23
N PRO A 26 -4.72 6.15 1.33
CA PRO A 26 -5.10 5.90 -0.05
C PRO A 26 -6.08 4.72 -0.14
N THR A 27 -6.95 4.77 -1.12
CA THR A 27 -7.77 3.63 -1.54
C THR A 27 -6.93 2.55 -2.21
N ARG A 28 -7.47 1.32 -2.28
CA ARG A 28 -6.84 0.21 -3.02
C ARG A 28 -6.59 0.53 -4.50
N ALA A 29 -7.47 1.32 -5.11
CA ALA A 29 -7.34 1.73 -6.51
C ALA A 29 -6.17 2.72 -6.70
N GLU A 30 -6.01 3.67 -5.78
CA GLU A 30 -4.88 4.61 -5.79
C GLU A 30 -3.55 3.89 -5.55
N ILE A 31 -3.50 2.95 -4.60
CA ILE A 31 -2.31 2.11 -4.38
C ILE A 31 -1.97 1.32 -5.65
N ALA A 32 -2.98 0.77 -6.32
CA ALA A 32 -2.79 0.04 -7.57
C ALA A 32 -2.23 0.93 -8.68
N HIS A 33 -2.75 2.15 -8.80
CA HIS A 33 -2.30 3.13 -9.78
C HIS A 33 -0.85 3.56 -9.52
N GLU A 34 -0.54 4.00 -8.30
CA GLU A 34 0.77 4.55 -7.90
C GLU A 34 1.89 3.50 -7.96
N LEU A 35 1.60 2.24 -7.62
CA LEU A 35 2.61 1.17 -7.58
C LEU A 35 2.60 0.26 -8.80
N GLY A 36 1.76 0.55 -9.79
CA GLY A 36 1.69 -0.20 -11.06
C GLY A 36 1.13 -1.61 -10.91
N PHE A 37 0.18 -1.83 -9.99
CA PHE A 37 -0.52 -3.10 -9.90
C PHE A 37 -1.53 -3.25 -11.04
N ARG A 38 -1.66 -4.49 -11.53
CA ARG A 38 -2.65 -4.86 -12.56
C ARG A 38 -4.11 -4.63 -12.16
N SER A 39 -4.41 -4.52 -10.86
CA SER A 39 -5.76 -4.27 -10.33
C SER A 39 -5.73 -3.88 -8.85
N ALA A 40 -6.84 -3.32 -8.36
CA ALA A 40 -7.04 -3.03 -6.94
C ALA A 40 -7.01 -4.28 -6.06
N ASN A 41 -7.43 -5.45 -6.58
CA ASN A 41 -7.34 -6.72 -5.85
C ASN A 41 -5.89 -7.12 -5.57
N ALA A 42 -4.98 -6.93 -6.53
CA ALA A 42 -3.56 -7.23 -6.32
C ALA A 42 -2.97 -6.36 -5.19
N ALA A 43 -3.36 -5.09 -5.11
CA ALA A 43 -3.00 -4.22 -4.00
C ALA A 43 -3.58 -4.72 -2.66
N GLU A 44 -4.82 -5.20 -2.65
CA GLU A 44 -5.46 -5.76 -1.44
C GLU A 44 -4.72 -6.98 -0.88
N GLU A 45 -4.26 -7.90 -1.71
CA GLU A 45 -3.50 -9.07 -1.24
C GLU A 45 -2.24 -8.66 -0.47
N HIS A 46 -1.51 -7.67 -0.99
CA HIS A 46 -0.35 -7.12 -0.29
C HIS A 46 -0.73 -6.39 1.00
N LEU A 47 -1.85 -5.67 1.04
CA LEU A 47 -2.35 -5.03 2.26
C LEU A 47 -2.74 -6.05 3.33
N ARG A 48 -3.38 -7.16 2.94
CA ARG A 48 -3.70 -8.26 3.86
C ARG A 48 -2.44 -8.90 4.45
N ALA A 49 -1.37 -8.99 3.65
CA ALA A 49 -0.08 -9.49 4.13
C ALA A 49 0.63 -8.50 5.08
N LEU A 50 0.38 -7.20 4.96
CA LEU A 50 0.88 -6.17 5.89
C LEU A 50 0.15 -6.17 7.24
N ALA A 51 -1.12 -6.56 7.26
CA ALA A 51 -1.96 -6.56 8.46
C ALA A 51 -1.77 -7.81 9.37
N ARG A 52 -0.80 -8.67 9.06
CA ARG A 52 -0.50 -9.90 9.81
C ARG A 52 0.70 -9.74 10.74
#